data_AF-A0A3M6QDA7-F1
#
_entry.id   AF-A0A3M6QDA7-F1
#
_cell.length_a   1.000
_cell.length_b   1.000
_cell.length_c   1.000
_cell.angle_alpha   90.00
_cell.angle_beta   90.00
_cell.angle_gamma   90.00
#
_symmetry.space_group_name_H-M   'P 1'
#
loop_
_entity.id
_entity.type
_entity.pdbx_description
1 polymer ?
#
loop_
_entity_poly.entity_id
_entity_poly.type
_entity_poly.pdbx_seq_one_letter_code
_entity_poly.pdbx_strand_id
1 'polypeptide(L)'
;MNALVAQPPSPSLPLHLRYLPRHVRLLSEDTPADALAYDAHGQLLLHAQASGDPAHPAEPAAIAVQPVPAFGLSAPRECLSLVDAHGKERAYIPRLDALPAPCRQAIETALALREFIPTIEAITHVSSFSTPSTWQVLTDRGPTELHLNSEDDIRRLGPEGKSLRITDRNSLQYHVPDVDALPKASRKLLGRFI
;
A
#
# COMPACT_ATOMS: atom_id res chain seq x y z
N MET A 1 47.25 -20.96 -4.99
CA MET A 1 46.12 -20.99 -4.03
C MET A 1 45.41 -19.64 -4.13
N ASN A 2 44.47 -19.50 -5.07
CA ASN A 2 43.60 -18.31 -5.17
C ASN A 2 42.18 -18.83 -5.36
N ALA A 3 41.36 -18.70 -4.32
CA ALA A 3 39.96 -19.11 -4.34
C ALA A 3 39.16 -18.06 -5.13
N LEU A 4 38.64 -18.46 -6.28
CA LEU A 4 37.62 -17.73 -7.02
C LEU A 4 36.33 -17.77 -6.19
N VAL A 5 35.99 -16.65 -5.55
CA VAL A 5 34.68 -16.46 -4.91
C VAL A 5 33.65 -16.40 -6.03
N ALA A 6 32.80 -17.44 -6.12
CA ALA A 6 31.68 -17.48 -7.03
C ALA A 6 30.66 -16.39 -6.63
N GLN A 7 30.47 -15.43 -7.52
CA GLN A 7 29.42 -14.43 -7.43
C GLN A 7 28.06 -15.15 -7.59
N PRO A 8 27.07 -14.96 -6.69
CA PRO A 8 25.77 -15.60 -6.82
C PRO A 8 25.07 -15.14 -8.10
N PRO A 9 24.24 -15.98 -8.76
CA PRO A 9 23.53 -15.59 -9.96
C PRO A 9 22.57 -14.42 -9.65
N SER A 10 22.66 -13.35 -10.43
CA SER A 10 21.69 -12.26 -10.40
C SER A 10 20.27 -12.85 -10.55
N PRO A 11 19.30 -12.43 -9.73
CA PRO A 11 17.93 -12.92 -9.87
C PRO A 11 17.43 -12.55 -11.27
N SER A 12 17.08 -13.57 -12.05
CA SER A 12 16.51 -13.41 -13.38
C SER A 12 15.22 -12.59 -13.27
N LEU A 13 15.20 -11.42 -13.94
CA LEU A 13 14.02 -10.57 -14.04
C LEU A 13 12.81 -11.42 -14.47
N PRO A 14 11.68 -11.36 -13.74
CA PRO A 14 10.45 -12.04 -14.12
C PRO A 14 10.07 -11.81 -15.59
N LEU A 15 9.56 -12.85 -16.26
CA LEU A 15 9.24 -12.81 -17.69
C LEU A 15 8.26 -11.67 -18.06
N HIS A 16 7.36 -11.26 -17.16
CA HIS A 16 6.42 -10.17 -17.41
C HIS A 16 7.08 -8.79 -17.50
N LEU A 17 8.27 -8.61 -16.90
CA LEU A 17 9.02 -7.35 -16.99
C LEU A 17 9.63 -7.12 -18.38
N ARG A 18 9.72 -8.18 -19.19
CA ARG A 18 10.22 -8.11 -20.58
C ARG A 18 9.22 -7.45 -21.53
N TYR A 19 7.95 -7.33 -21.12
CA TYR A 19 6.87 -6.76 -21.91
C TYR A 19 6.39 -5.42 -21.38
N LEU A 20 7.12 -4.79 -20.46
CA LEU A 20 6.80 -3.43 -20.06
C LEU A 20 6.84 -2.53 -21.30
N PRO A 21 5.79 -1.72 -21.53
CA PRO A 21 5.80 -0.77 -22.63
C PRO A 21 7.06 0.10 -22.56
N ARG A 22 7.63 0.49 -23.70
CA ARG A 22 8.88 1.29 -23.74
C ARG A 22 8.82 2.61 -22.95
N HIS A 23 7.62 3.10 -22.66
CA HIS A 23 7.39 4.32 -21.87
C HIS A 23 7.27 4.06 -20.35
N VAL A 24 7.25 2.80 -19.91
CA VAL A 24 7.21 2.42 -18.50
C VAL A 24 8.63 2.13 -18.04
N ARG A 25 9.10 2.89 -17.05
CA ARG A 25 10.44 2.73 -16.49
C ARG A 25 10.45 1.64 -15.44
N LEU A 26 11.45 0.77 -15.49
CA LEU A 26 11.69 -0.18 -14.42
C LEU A 26 12.51 0.51 -13.32
N LEU A 27 11.96 0.59 -12.10
CA LEU A 27 12.70 1.09 -10.94
C LEU A 27 13.22 -0.10 -10.13
N SER A 28 14.54 -0.17 -9.98
CA SER A 28 15.28 -1.21 -9.26
C SER A 28 16.41 -0.59 -8.41
N GLU A 29 17.36 -1.41 -7.96
CA GLU A 29 18.54 -1.00 -7.19
C GLU A 29 19.41 0.06 -7.87
N ASP A 30 19.44 0.09 -9.21
CA ASP A 30 20.22 1.05 -10.01
C ASP A 30 19.51 2.40 -10.21
N THR A 31 18.30 2.56 -9.65
CA THR A 31 17.54 3.80 -9.77
C THR A 31 18.31 4.94 -9.08
N PRO A 32 18.47 6.12 -9.70
CA PRO A 32 19.09 7.25 -9.01
C PRO A 32 18.20 7.70 -7.84
N ALA A 33 18.84 8.12 -6.74
CA ALA A 33 18.15 8.41 -5.48
C ALA A 33 17.19 9.61 -5.54
N ASP A 34 17.38 10.50 -6.52
CA ASP A 34 16.56 11.67 -6.82
C ASP A 34 15.50 11.39 -7.90
N ALA A 35 15.34 10.15 -8.34
CA ALA A 35 14.30 9.78 -9.29
C ALA A 35 12.89 10.08 -8.78
N LEU A 36 12.70 10.05 -7.46
CA LEU A 36 11.43 10.29 -6.79
C LEU A 36 11.60 11.35 -5.71
N ALA A 37 10.75 12.38 -5.75
CA ALA A 37 10.75 13.46 -4.77
C ALA A 37 9.32 13.99 -4.56
N TYR A 38 9.09 14.66 -3.44
CA TYR A 38 7.85 15.39 -3.22
C TYR A 38 7.99 16.84 -3.68
N ASP A 39 6.93 17.39 -4.26
CA ASP A 39 6.83 18.82 -4.54
C ASP A 39 6.36 19.61 -3.30
N ALA A 40 6.25 20.94 -3.45
CA ALA A 40 5.77 21.83 -2.39
C ALA A 40 4.29 21.58 -1.99
N HIS A 41 3.54 20.84 -2.79
CA HIS A 41 2.14 20.49 -2.57
C HIS A 41 1.96 19.05 -2.04
N GLY A 42 3.06 18.34 -1.76
CA GLY A 42 3.04 16.96 -1.28
C GLY A 42 2.70 15.93 -2.37
N GLN A 43 2.79 16.28 -3.65
CA GLN A 43 2.66 15.33 -4.75
C GLN A 43 3.98 14.59 -4.97
N LEU A 44 3.91 13.27 -5.12
CA LEU A 44 5.06 12.47 -5.50
C LEU A 44 5.37 12.68 -6.98
N LEU A 45 6.57 13.14 -7.28
CA LEU A 45 7.07 13.38 -8.63
C LEU A 45 8.05 12.29 -9.04
N LEU A 46 7.86 11.76 -10.26
CA LEU A 46 8.84 10.95 -10.97
C LEU A 46 9.64 11.85 -11.91
N HIS A 47 10.92 12.00 -11.64
CA HIS A 47 11.81 12.83 -12.45
C HIS A 47 12.15 12.14 -13.78
N ALA A 48 12.30 12.93 -14.84
CA ALA A 48 12.71 12.42 -16.13
C ALA A 48 14.15 11.88 -16.05
N GLN A 49 14.34 10.64 -16.46
CA GLN A 49 15.66 10.14 -16.79
C GLN A 49 16.05 10.79 -18.12
N ALA A 50 17.34 11.09 -18.30
CA ALA A 50 17.85 11.57 -19.57
C ALA A 50 17.66 10.46 -20.63
N SER A 51 16.48 10.41 -21.24
CA SER A 51 16.14 9.50 -22.33
C SER A 51 16.46 10.21 -23.63
N GLY A 52 17.57 9.82 -24.26
CA GLY A 52 17.98 10.31 -25.59
C GLY A 52 17.15 9.70 -26.74
N ASP A 53 15.83 9.53 -26.58
CA ASP A 53 14.96 9.04 -27.64
C ASP A 53 14.31 10.24 -28.38
N PRO A 54 14.72 10.54 -29.62
CA PRO A 54 14.20 11.69 -30.39
C PRO A 54 12.77 11.48 -30.90
N ALA A 55 12.17 10.29 -30.73
CA ALA A 55 10.86 9.96 -31.28
C ALA A 55 9.68 10.29 -30.33
N HIS A 56 9.93 10.74 -29.10
CA HIS A 56 8.89 11.21 -28.19
C HIS A 56 8.97 12.73 -27.99
N PRO A 57 7.83 13.45 -27.94
CA PRO A 57 7.82 14.84 -27.51
C PRO A 57 8.45 14.93 -26.12
N ALA A 58 9.23 16.00 -25.88
CA ALA A 58 9.97 16.20 -24.64
C ALA A 58 9.09 15.88 -23.42
N GLU A 59 9.39 14.77 -22.74
CA GLU A 59 8.71 14.45 -21.48
C GLU A 59 9.00 15.58 -20.49
N PRO A 60 8.00 16.03 -19.71
CA PRO A 60 8.25 17.04 -18.70
C PRO A 60 9.33 16.55 -17.74
N ALA A 61 10.18 17.47 -17.27
CA ALA A 61 11.33 17.16 -16.42
C ALA A 61 10.95 16.39 -15.13
N ALA A 62 9.69 16.49 -14.70
CA ALA A 62 9.10 15.66 -13.66
C ALA A 62 7.60 15.48 -13.92
N ILE A 63 7.05 14.31 -13.55
CA ILE A 63 5.64 13.96 -13.71
C ILE A 63 5.08 13.57 -12.35
N ALA A 64 3.94 14.16 -11.96
CA ALA A 64 3.22 13.73 -10.76
C ALA A 64 2.67 12.32 -10.94
N VAL A 65 2.98 11.44 -9.99
CA VAL A 65 2.62 10.02 -10.02
C VAL A 65 2.04 9.55 -8.69
N GLN A 66 1.28 8.46 -8.73
CA GLN A 66 0.74 7.78 -7.57
C GLN A 66 1.16 6.31 -7.57
N PRO A 67 1.65 5.78 -6.44
CA PRO A 67 1.91 4.35 -6.33
C PRO A 67 0.61 3.56 -6.18
N VAL A 68 0.48 2.50 -6.95
CA VAL A 68 -0.64 1.57 -6.95
C VAL A 68 -0.08 0.16 -6.77
N PRO A 69 -0.29 -0.50 -5.62
CA PRO A 69 0.12 -1.89 -5.43
C PRO A 69 -0.77 -2.80 -6.27
N ALA A 70 -0.18 -3.66 -7.10
CA ALA A 70 -0.96 -4.65 -7.87
C ALA A 70 -1.66 -5.67 -6.96
N PHE A 71 -1.08 -5.95 -5.79
CA PHE A 71 -1.56 -6.94 -4.82
C PHE A 71 -1.64 -6.34 -3.41
N GLY A 72 -2.48 -5.30 -3.22
CA GLY A 72 -2.50 -4.48 -2.00
C GLY A 72 -2.68 -5.22 -0.67
N LEU A 73 -3.25 -6.43 -0.66
CA LEU A 73 -3.38 -7.24 0.57
C LEU A 73 -2.30 -8.31 0.71
N SER A 74 -2.02 -9.06 -0.35
CA SER A 74 -1.13 -10.22 -0.30
C SER A 74 0.35 -9.89 -0.52
N ALA A 75 0.65 -8.79 -1.21
CA ALA A 75 2.01 -8.34 -1.47
C ALA A 75 2.08 -6.81 -1.62
N PRO A 76 1.80 -6.03 -0.55
CA PRO A 76 1.75 -4.57 -0.61
C PRO A 76 3.08 -3.90 -0.98
N ARG A 77 4.19 -4.63 -0.82
CA ARG A 77 5.57 -4.16 -1.09
C ARG A 77 6.14 -4.68 -2.42
N GLU A 78 5.34 -5.39 -3.21
CA GLU A 78 5.76 -5.99 -4.47
C GLU A 78 4.83 -5.59 -5.61
N CYS A 79 5.35 -5.60 -6.84
CA CYS A 79 4.60 -5.32 -8.05
C CYS A 79 3.81 -3.98 -7.97
N LEU A 80 4.51 -2.86 -7.74
CA LEU A 80 3.87 -1.55 -7.68
C LEU A 80 3.98 -0.82 -9.03
N SER A 81 2.89 -0.22 -9.46
CA SER A 81 2.87 0.67 -10.62
C SER A 81 2.79 2.13 -10.16
N LEU A 82 3.61 2.99 -10.75
CA LEU A 82 3.50 4.44 -10.63
C LEU A 82 2.66 4.95 -11.80
N VAL A 83 1.47 5.47 -11.50
CA VAL A 83 0.52 5.97 -12.50
C VAL A 83 0.41 7.48 -12.43
N ASP A 84 0.31 8.15 -13.58
CA ASP A 84 0.07 9.60 -13.62
C ASP A 84 -1.41 9.95 -13.40
N ALA A 85 -1.72 11.26 -13.40
CA ALA A 85 -3.09 11.77 -13.27
C ALA A 85 -4.04 11.33 -14.40
N HIS A 86 -3.51 10.84 -15.53
CA HIS A 86 -4.30 10.30 -16.65
C HIS A 86 -4.47 8.78 -16.56
N GLY A 87 -3.98 8.14 -15.49
CA GLY A 87 -4.01 6.69 -15.31
C GLY A 87 -2.99 5.94 -16.16
N LYS A 88 -2.04 6.64 -16.79
CA LYS A 88 -0.97 6.01 -17.57
C LYS A 88 0.15 5.57 -16.65
N GLU A 89 0.56 4.32 -16.79
CA GLU A 89 1.72 3.79 -16.08
C GLU A 89 3.00 4.48 -16.60
N ARG A 90 3.78 5.01 -15.67
CA ARG A 90 5.06 5.69 -15.93
C ARG A 90 6.25 4.90 -15.43
N ALA A 91 6.07 4.14 -14.36
CA ALA A 91 7.10 3.26 -13.85
C ALA A 91 6.51 2.03 -13.16
N TYR A 92 7.31 0.97 -13.12
CA TYR A 92 7.01 -0.28 -12.44
C TYR A 92 8.13 -0.63 -11.46
N ILE A 93 7.74 -1.05 -10.26
CA ILE A 93 8.63 -1.41 -9.16
C ILE A 93 8.37 -2.88 -8.81
N PRO A 94 9.29 -3.81 -9.13
CA PRO A 94 9.10 -5.21 -8.81
C PRO A 94 9.07 -5.45 -7.29
N ARG A 95 9.99 -4.82 -6.56
CA ARG A 95 10.13 -4.96 -5.11
C ARG A 95 10.56 -3.64 -4.50
N LEU A 96 9.78 -3.16 -3.53
CA LEU A 96 10.03 -1.89 -2.86
C LEU A 96 11.35 -1.91 -2.05
N ASP A 97 11.69 -3.07 -1.48
CA ASP A 97 12.92 -3.25 -0.69
C ASP A 97 14.21 -3.17 -1.52
N ALA A 98 14.12 -3.39 -2.83
CA ALA A 98 15.26 -3.33 -3.74
C ALA A 98 15.59 -1.90 -4.19
N LEU A 99 14.77 -0.91 -3.86
CA LEU A 99 15.03 0.47 -4.23
C LEU A 99 16.04 1.14 -3.29
N PRO A 100 16.77 2.17 -3.77
CA PRO A 100 17.50 3.08 -2.91
C PRO A 100 16.61 3.65 -1.80
N ALA A 101 17.19 3.85 -0.61
CA ALA A 101 16.43 4.26 0.58
C ALA A 101 15.57 5.53 0.38
N PRO A 102 16.02 6.60 -0.30
CA PRO A 102 15.19 7.79 -0.54
C PRO A 102 13.95 7.50 -1.40
N CYS A 103 14.12 6.78 -2.51
CA CYS A 103 13.04 6.35 -3.38
C CYS A 103 12.03 5.47 -2.63
N ARG A 104 12.54 4.50 -1.86
CA ARG A 104 11.71 3.62 -1.02
C ARG A 104 10.86 4.41 -0.03
N GLN A 105 11.48 5.31 0.73
CA GLN A 105 10.79 6.14 1.74
C GLN A 105 9.72 7.04 1.11
N ALA A 106 9.99 7.60 -0.07
CA ALA A 106 9.02 8.43 -0.78
C ALA A 106 7.78 7.61 -1.19
N ILE A 107 7.96 6.39 -1.69
CA ILE A 107 6.85 5.50 -2.05
C ILE A 107 6.10 5.03 -0.79
N GLU A 108 6.80 4.64 0.27
CA GLU A 108 6.17 4.23 1.54
C GLU A 108 5.30 5.34 2.13
N THR A 109 5.79 6.58 2.11
CA THR A 109 5.03 7.75 2.55
C THR A 109 3.78 7.95 1.68
N ALA A 110 3.90 7.83 0.35
CA ALA A 110 2.78 7.99 -0.58
C ALA A 110 1.73 6.87 -0.43
N LEU A 111 2.16 5.64 -0.15
CA LEU A 111 1.27 4.51 0.14
C LEU A 111 0.55 4.70 1.47
N ALA A 112 1.25 5.10 2.53
CA ALA A 112 0.65 5.34 3.85
C ALA A 112 -0.43 6.43 3.81
N LEU A 113 -0.26 7.45 2.96
CA LEU A 113 -1.27 8.49 2.73
C LEU A 113 -2.51 7.98 1.96
N ARG A 114 -2.39 6.88 1.20
CA ARG A 114 -3.42 6.38 0.27
C ARG A 114 -4.08 5.07 0.73
N GLU A 115 -3.52 4.35 1.70
CA GLU A 115 -4.19 3.23 2.35
C GLU A 115 -5.33 3.76 3.25
N PHE A 116 -6.44 4.14 2.62
CA PHE A 116 -7.66 4.69 3.23
C PHE A 116 -8.48 3.66 4.02
N ILE A 117 -7.82 2.69 4.65
CA ILE A 117 -8.47 1.75 5.56
C ILE A 117 -7.93 2.08 6.95
N PRO A 118 -8.67 2.84 7.78
CA PRO A 118 -8.22 3.13 9.13
C PRO A 118 -8.04 1.84 9.92
N THR A 119 -6.94 1.79 10.67
CA THR A 119 -6.62 0.68 11.55
C THR A 119 -7.34 0.92 12.87
N ILE A 120 -8.23 0.01 13.26
CA ILE A 120 -8.90 0.07 14.56
C ILE A 120 -7.91 -0.38 15.64
N GLU A 121 -7.55 0.54 16.52
CA GLU A 121 -6.66 0.32 17.65
C GLU A 121 -7.45 -0.10 18.90
N ALA A 122 -8.68 0.40 19.05
CA ALA A 122 -9.57 0.02 20.15
C ALA A 122 -11.05 0.19 19.77
N ILE A 123 -11.89 -0.70 20.28
CA ILE A 123 -13.35 -0.52 20.32
C ILE A 123 -13.70 -0.05 21.73
N THR A 124 -14.21 1.17 21.84
CA THR A 124 -14.47 1.84 23.12
C THR A 124 -15.91 1.63 23.59
N HIS A 125 -16.86 1.53 22.66
CA HIS A 125 -18.27 1.34 22.97
C HIS A 125 -19.02 0.66 21.82
N VAL A 126 -20.05 -0.12 22.15
CA VAL A 126 -21.04 -0.65 21.19
C VAL A 126 -22.44 -0.40 21.75
N SER A 127 -23.35 0.09 20.93
CA SER A 127 -24.71 0.47 21.36
C SER A 127 -25.61 -0.73 21.65
N SER A 128 -25.38 -1.85 20.97
CA SER A 128 -26.10 -3.12 21.15
C SER A 128 -25.18 -4.29 20.80
N PHE A 129 -25.54 -5.50 21.23
CA PHE A 129 -24.89 -6.76 20.83
C PHE A 129 -25.66 -7.49 19.72
N SER A 130 -26.53 -6.78 19.01
CA SER A 130 -27.29 -7.27 17.86
C SER A 130 -27.19 -6.24 16.74
N THR A 131 -27.22 -6.65 15.49
CA THR A 131 -27.29 -5.70 14.37
C THR A 131 -28.75 -5.26 14.09
N PRO A 132 -28.97 -4.00 13.69
CA PRO A 132 -27.98 -2.95 13.48
C PRO A 132 -27.40 -2.40 14.79
N SER A 133 -26.12 -2.01 14.78
CA SER A 133 -25.44 -1.45 15.96
C SER A 133 -24.47 -0.33 15.59
N THR A 134 -24.19 0.54 16.56
CA THR A 134 -23.27 1.67 16.42
C THR A 134 -22.07 1.45 17.33
N TRP A 135 -20.87 1.52 16.76
CA TRP A 135 -19.61 1.23 17.45
C TRP A 135 -18.76 2.50 17.48
N GLN A 136 -18.30 2.88 18.67
CA GLN A 136 -17.29 3.91 18.81
C GLN A 136 -15.92 3.23 18.86
N VAL A 137 -15.00 3.72 18.04
CA VAL A 137 -13.65 3.16 17.93
C VAL A 137 -12.61 4.27 17.98
N LEU A 138 -11.42 3.89 18.42
CA LEU A 138 -10.19 4.63 18.19
C LEU A 138 -9.47 4.01 17.00
N THR A 139 -9.09 4.84 16.04
CA THR A 139 -8.26 4.46 14.91
C THR A 139 -6.94 5.21 14.93
N ASP A 140 -5.99 4.74 14.13
CA ASP A 140 -4.75 5.44 13.77
C ASP A 140 -4.98 6.87 13.21
N ARG A 141 -6.21 7.17 12.77
CA ARG A 141 -6.64 8.49 12.27
C ARG A 141 -7.52 9.26 13.25
N GLY A 142 -7.62 8.80 14.49
CA GLY A 142 -8.44 9.40 15.54
C GLY A 142 -9.74 8.65 15.82
N PRO A 143 -10.55 9.16 16.76
CA PRO A 143 -11.81 8.54 17.14
C PRO A 143 -12.87 8.70 16.05
N THR A 144 -13.66 7.65 15.81
CA THR A 144 -14.77 7.66 14.85
C THR A 144 -15.88 6.70 15.27
N GLU A 145 -16.98 6.73 14.53
CA GLU A 145 -18.16 5.90 14.73
C GLU A 145 -18.44 5.04 13.48
N LEU A 146 -18.73 3.76 13.70
CA LEU A 146 -19.15 2.82 12.67
C LEU A 146 -20.59 2.41 12.92
N HIS A 147 -21.37 2.26 11.86
CA HIS A 147 -22.73 1.74 11.87
C HIS A 147 -22.76 0.40 11.13
N LEU A 148 -22.90 -0.69 11.87
CA LEU A 148 -22.99 -2.03 11.31
C LEU A 148 -24.47 -2.37 11.06
N ASN A 149 -24.79 -2.84 9.85
CA ASN A 149 -26.15 -3.25 9.48
C ASN A 149 -26.37 -4.76 9.66
N SER A 150 -25.33 -5.57 9.47
CA SER A 150 -25.34 -7.03 9.63
C SER A 150 -24.06 -7.52 10.31
N GLU A 151 -24.09 -8.69 10.94
CA GLU A 151 -22.89 -9.35 11.46
C GLU A 151 -21.92 -9.71 10.33
N ASP A 152 -22.43 -9.91 9.10
CA ASP A 152 -21.63 -10.15 7.88
C ASP A 152 -20.71 -8.98 7.49
N ASP A 153 -20.94 -7.80 8.05
CA ASP A 153 -20.10 -6.63 7.89
C ASP A 153 -18.74 -6.82 8.59
N ILE A 154 -18.64 -7.78 9.52
CA ILE A 154 -17.41 -8.20 10.22
C ILE A 154 -16.87 -9.46 9.55
N ARG A 155 -15.77 -9.32 8.80
CA ARG A 155 -15.15 -10.44 8.09
C ARG A 155 -13.81 -10.81 8.67
N ARG A 156 -13.63 -12.09 9.00
CA ARG A 156 -12.32 -12.66 9.32
C ARG A 156 -11.48 -12.76 8.05
N LEU A 157 -10.23 -12.33 8.15
CA LEU A 157 -9.23 -12.40 7.09
C LEU A 157 -8.10 -13.36 7.51
N GLY A 158 -7.50 -14.02 6.51
CA GLY A 158 -6.38 -14.94 6.69
C GLY A 158 -6.75 -16.35 7.20
N PRO A 159 -5.84 -17.34 7.05
CA PRO A 159 -6.10 -18.74 7.42
C PRO A 159 -6.29 -18.95 8.93
N GLU A 160 -5.77 -18.05 9.77
CA GLU A 160 -5.92 -18.11 11.23
C GLU A 160 -7.08 -17.24 11.76
N GLY A 161 -7.73 -16.43 10.91
CA GLY A 161 -8.87 -15.59 11.30
C GLY A 161 -8.59 -14.54 12.38
N LYS A 162 -7.31 -14.16 12.58
CA LYS A 162 -6.83 -13.18 13.57
C LYS A 162 -7.00 -11.73 13.13
N SER A 163 -6.94 -11.48 11.82
CA SER A 163 -7.23 -10.16 11.26
C SER A 163 -8.72 -10.04 10.93
N LEU A 164 -9.31 -8.87 11.16
CA LEU A 164 -10.70 -8.58 10.78
C LEU A 164 -10.76 -7.40 9.82
N ARG A 165 -11.75 -7.45 8.93
CA ARG A 165 -12.21 -6.31 8.15
C ARG A 165 -13.63 -5.98 8.55
N ILE A 166 -13.86 -4.75 8.97
CA ILE A 166 -15.18 -4.25 9.34
C ILE A 166 -15.64 -3.25 8.28
N THR A 167 -16.86 -3.41 7.77
CA THR A 167 -17.43 -2.52 6.76
C THR A 167 -18.58 -1.73 7.39
N ASP A 168 -18.49 -0.41 7.38
CA ASP A 168 -19.57 0.47 7.85
C ASP A 168 -20.70 0.54 6.80
N ARG A 169 -21.91 0.97 7.19
CA ARG A 169 -23.07 1.19 6.31
C ARG A 169 -22.75 2.07 5.10
N ASN A 170 -21.79 2.99 5.25
CA ASN A 170 -21.32 3.90 4.21
C ASN A 170 -20.28 3.25 3.28
N SER A 171 -20.09 1.93 3.36
CA SER A 171 -19.08 1.14 2.61
C SER A 171 -17.63 1.52 2.92
N LEU A 172 -17.38 2.28 4.01
CA LEU A 172 -16.04 2.50 4.51
C LEU A 172 -15.50 1.22 5.16
N GLN A 173 -14.28 0.87 4.81
CA GLN A 173 -13.60 -0.31 5.32
C GLN A 173 -12.64 0.10 6.43
N TYR A 174 -12.61 -0.72 7.47
CA TYR A 174 -11.72 -0.62 8.61
C TYR A 174 -11.01 -1.95 8.81
N HIS A 175 -9.79 -1.90 9.33
CA HIS A 175 -8.96 -3.10 9.52
C HIS A 175 -8.59 -3.26 10.99
N VAL A 176 -8.71 -4.48 11.49
CA VAL A 176 -8.11 -4.94 12.74
C VAL A 176 -6.99 -5.91 12.36
N PRO A 177 -5.72 -5.51 12.43
CA PRO A 177 -4.60 -6.36 12.00
C PRO A 177 -4.49 -7.64 12.81
N ASP A 178 -4.71 -7.54 14.12
CA ASP A 178 -4.66 -8.65 15.05
C ASP A 178 -5.65 -8.42 16.20
N VAL A 179 -6.68 -9.27 16.28
CA VAL A 179 -7.66 -9.24 17.36
C VAL A 179 -7.01 -9.51 18.71
N ASP A 180 -5.97 -10.34 18.77
CA ASP A 180 -5.28 -10.66 20.02
C ASP A 180 -4.45 -9.47 20.52
N ALA A 181 -4.04 -8.56 19.64
CA ALA A 181 -3.35 -7.33 20.02
C ALA A 181 -4.29 -6.23 20.55
N LEU A 182 -5.61 -6.34 20.31
CA LEU A 182 -6.57 -5.34 20.79
C LEU A 182 -6.66 -5.31 22.33
N PRO A 183 -7.04 -4.17 22.94
CA PRO A 183 -7.31 -4.11 24.37
C PRO A 183 -8.33 -5.16 24.82
N LYS A 184 -8.15 -5.70 26.03
CA LYS A 184 -9.03 -6.75 26.60
C LYS A 184 -10.52 -6.35 26.57
N ALA A 185 -10.82 -5.07 26.78
CA ALA A 185 -12.19 -4.54 26.70
C ALA A 185 -12.76 -4.70 25.28
N SER A 186 -12.00 -4.31 24.26
CA SER A 186 -12.40 -4.41 22.85
C SER A 186 -12.59 -5.86 22.42
N ARG A 187 -11.70 -6.78 22.81
CA ARG A 187 -11.86 -8.22 22.56
C ARG A 187 -13.14 -8.79 23.18
N LYS A 188 -13.51 -8.34 24.38
CA LYS A 188 -14.74 -8.75 25.07
C LYS A 188 -16.00 -8.28 24.33
N LEU A 189 -15.96 -7.08 23.75
CA LEU A 189 -17.05 -6.56 22.92
C LEU A 189 -17.16 -7.34 21.60
N LEU A 190 -16.04 -7.56 20.92
CA LEU A 190 -15.98 -8.34 19.68
C LEU A 190 -16.51 -9.76 19.85
N GLY A 191 -16.08 -10.48 20.90
CA GLY A 191 -16.48 -11.87 21.15
C GLY A 191 -17.98 -12.08 21.42
N ARG A 192 -18.82 -11.05 21.31
CA ARG A 192 -20.28 -11.17 21.29
C ARG A 192 -20.86 -11.22 19.88
N PHE A 193 -20.07 -10.88 18.86
CA PHE A 193 -20.44 -10.88 17.45
C PHE A 193 -19.69 -11.93 16.62
N ILE A 194 -18.62 -12.54 17.16
CA ILE A 194 -17.70 -13.45 16.42
C ILE A 194 -17.47 -14.79 17.11
#